data_AF-A0A3N6CEN9-F1
#
_entry.id   AF-A0A3N6CEN9-F1
#
_cell.length_a   1.000
_cell.length_b   1.000
_cell.length_c   1.000
_cell.angle_alpha   90.00
_cell.angle_beta   90.00
_cell.angle_gamma   90.00
#
_symmetry.space_group_name_H-M   'P 1'
#
loop_
_entity.id
_entity.type
_entity.pdbx_description
1 polymer ?
#
loop_
_entity_poly.entity_id
_entity_poly.type
_entity_poly.pdbx_seq_one_letter_code
_entity_poly.pdbx_strand_id
1 'polypeptide(L)'
;MVRAKKQRTVLTRERRPALRLTGLDAQSLASRLYELHERESRRPGASDPAVEALSYWPGDASLYNVLLWGQKHAGHLSAESAQEGAVIRTQLAQLLREQLEPLQLRAVEDARKAGVEWERLAPALAVTTVTGAYNKARRLAVAVHGTPEDRRSPEAARALEGRLAAEIVERRQTEEREEARYPLVLDAARSLLAAFERDELCVNPEDYWITELEDVIDDRVTPRERATLALILRNAGAEVQRNARSSGRAAASTEKARVALQRVVRLLPHP
;
A
#
# COMPACT_ATOMS: atom_id res chain seq x y z
N MET A 1 -23.56 59.03 8.70
CA MET A 1 -23.77 57.77 9.44
C MET A 1 -23.25 56.60 8.60
N VAL A 2 -22.02 56.14 8.86
CA VAL A 2 -21.43 54.99 8.14
C VAL A 2 -21.82 53.72 8.89
N ARG A 3 -22.55 52.82 8.21
CA ARG A 3 -22.98 51.52 8.75
C ARG A 3 -21.75 50.62 8.93
N ALA A 4 -21.39 50.35 10.17
CA ALA A 4 -20.34 49.38 10.51
C ALA A 4 -20.73 47.99 9.99
N LYS A 5 -19.92 47.45 9.08
CA LYS A 5 -20.02 46.08 8.56
C LYS A 5 -19.66 45.13 9.70
N LYS A 6 -20.65 44.47 10.31
CA LYS A 6 -20.42 43.39 11.29
C LYS A 6 -19.51 42.33 10.66
N GLN A 7 -18.27 42.23 11.13
CA GLN A 7 -17.40 41.10 10.82
C GLN A 7 -18.08 39.85 11.36
N ARG A 8 -18.48 38.98 10.44
CA ARG A 8 -19.06 37.68 10.76
C ARG A 8 -17.88 36.80 11.16
N THR A 9 -17.71 36.57 12.46
CA THR A 9 -16.72 35.66 13.00
C THR A 9 -16.98 34.28 12.40
N VAL A 10 -16.15 33.86 11.45
CA VAL A 10 -16.20 32.50 10.90
C VAL A 10 -15.67 31.61 12.00
N LEU A 11 -16.58 31.01 12.78
CA LEU A 11 -16.24 29.91 13.67
C LEU A 11 -15.64 28.81 12.79
N THR A 12 -14.32 28.69 12.80
CA THR A 12 -13.58 27.60 12.18
C THR A 12 -13.95 26.33 12.92
N ARG A 13 -15.04 25.68 12.49
CA ARG A 13 -15.44 24.36 12.98
C ARG A 13 -14.22 23.45 12.85
N GLU A 14 -13.75 22.92 13.98
CA GLU A 14 -12.62 22.00 14.02
C GLU A 14 -12.78 20.91 12.96
N ARG A 15 -11.74 20.75 12.14
CA ARG A 15 -11.80 19.95 10.92
C ARG A 15 -11.76 18.47 11.30
N ARG A 16 -12.93 17.83 11.44
CA ARG A 16 -13.06 16.37 11.59
C ARG A 16 -12.42 15.60 10.41
N PRO A 17 -11.68 14.51 10.67
CA PRO A 17 -11.00 13.69 9.65
C PRO A 17 -11.99 12.95 8.74
N ALA A 18 -11.50 12.43 7.61
CA ALA A 18 -12.30 11.58 6.74
C ALA A 18 -12.41 10.18 7.38
N LEU A 19 -13.64 9.76 7.70
CA LEU A 19 -13.91 8.41 8.16
C LEU A 19 -13.73 7.43 6.99
N ARG A 20 -12.73 6.55 7.10
CA ARG A 20 -12.56 5.38 6.24
C ARG A 20 -12.97 4.14 7.01
N LEU A 21 -13.41 3.10 6.31
CA LEU A 21 -13.68 1.80 6.92
C LEU A 21 -12.39 0.97 7.09
N THR A 22 -11.29 1.62 7.50
CA THR A 22 -10.01 0.95 7.73
C THR A 22 -10.13 -0.12 8.80
N GLY A 23 -9.70 -1.34 8.49
CA GLY A 23 -9.71 -2.48 9.41
C GLY A 23 -10.99 -3.33 9.37
N LEU A 24 -11.99 -2.97 8.57
CA LEU A 24 -13.11 -3.87 8.28
C LEU A 24 -12.72 -4.86 7.19
N ASP A 25 -12.94 -6.14 7.47
CA ASP A 25 -12.75 -7.22 6.51
C ASP A 25 -14.04 -7.47 5.72
N ALA A 26 -13.95 -7.30 4.39
CA ALA A 26 -15.06 -7.53 3.48
C ALA A 26 -15.53 -8.99 3.50
N GLN A 27 -14.62 -9.95 3.71
CA GLN A 27 -14.95 -11.37 3.77
C GLN A 27 -15.75 -11.67 5.03
N SER A 28 -15.32 -11.17 6.19
CA SER A 28 -16.07 -11.27 7.45
C SER A 28 -17.48 -10.68 7.33
N LEU A 29 -17.63 -9.53 6.70
CA LEU A 29 -18.95 -8.91 6.47
C LEU A 29 -19.82 -9.72 5.50
N ALA A 30 -19.24 -10.29 4.44
CA ALA A 30 -19.95 -11.17 3.50
C ALA A 30 -20.41 -12.46 4.18
N SER A 31 -19.54 -13.11 4.96
CA SER A 31 -19.88 -14.28 5.78
C SER A 31 -20.99 -13.96 6.78
N ARG A 32 -20.93 -12.80 7.44
CA ARG A 32 -21.98 -12.39 8.36
C ARG A 32 -23.32 -12.18 7.65
N LEU A 33 -23.31 -11.59 6.47
CA LEU A 33 -24.52 -11.45 5.66
C LEU A 33 -25.08 -12.82 5.27
N TYR A 34 -24.23 -13.76 4.86
CA TYR A 34 -24.63 -15.14 4.59
C TYR A 34 -25.28 -15.80 5.81
N GLU A 35 -24.67 -15.71 6.99
CA GLU A 35 -25.20 -16.27 8.25
C GLU A 35 -26.60 -15.75 8.58
N LEU A 36 -26.87 -14.46 8.33
CA LEU A 36 -28.21 -13.88 8.54
C LEU A 36 -29.24 -14.57 7.65
N HIS A 37 -28.93 -14.76 6.37
CA HIS A 37 -29.84 -15.42 5.44
C HIS A 37 -29.97 -16.92 5.72
N GLU A 38 -28.89 -17.60 6.08
CA GLU A 38 -28.89 -19.01 6.47
C GLU A 38 -29.74 -19.26 7.72
N ARG A 39 -29.66 -18.37 8.71
CA ARG A 39 -30.48 -18.46 9.93
C ARG A 39 -31.97 -18.33 9.60
N GLU A 40 -32.34 -17.37 8.75
CA GLU A 40 -33.74 -17.17 8.38
C GLU A 40 -34.28 -18.29 7.47
N SER A 41 -33.45 -18.86 6.59
CA SER A 41 -33.87 -19.98 5.74
C SER A 41 -34.12 -21.27 6.53
N ARG A 42 -33.50 -21.43 7.69
CA ARG A 42 -33.68 -22.58 8.60
C ARG A 42 -34.82 -22.38 9.60
N ARG A 43 -35.45 -21.21 9.63
CA ARG A 43 -36.51 -20.89 10.59
C ARG A 43 -37.79 -21.68 10.26
N PRO A 44 -38.54 -22.16 11.27
CA PRO A 44 -39.84 -22.79 11.03
C PRO A 44 -40.78 -21.84 10.29
N GLY A 45 -41.34 -22.30 9.16
CA GLY A 45 -42.19 -21.48 8.30
C GLY A 45 -41.43 -20.58 7.32
N ALA A 46 -40.11 -20.77 7.15
CA ALA A 46 -39.36 -20.13 6.07
C ALA A 46 -39.98 -20.51 4.71
N SER A 47 -40.04 -19.54 3.80
CA SER A 47 -40.56 -19.75 2.47
C SER A 47 -39.54 -20.49 1.60
N ASP A 48 -40.00 -21.37 0.71
CA ASP A 48 -39.12 -22.08 -0.25
C ASP A 48 -38.19 -21.12 -1.03
N PRO A 49 -38.62 -19.92 -1.46
CA PRO A 49 -37.73 -18.94 -2.09
C PRO A 49 -36.57 -18.45 -1.21
N ALA A 50 -36.72 -18.44 0.13
CA ALA A 50 -35.64 -18.08 1.04
C ALA A 50 -34.56 -19.17 1.11
N VAL A 51 -34.97 -20.44 1.05
CA VAL A 51 -34.07 -21.59 0.99
C VAL A 51 -33.35 -21.66 -0.35
N GLU A 52 -34.09 -21.50 -1.44
CA GLU A 52 -33.53 -21.53 -2.80
C GLU A 52 -32.51 -20.40 -3.04
N ALA A 53 -32.73 -19.21 -2.45
CA ALA A 53 -31.82 -18.08 -2.60
C ALA A 53 -30.37 -18.38 -2.19
N LEU A 54 -30.16 -19.18 -1.14
CA LEU A 54 -28.83 -19.54 -0.64
C LEU A 54 -28.07 -20.45 -1.59
N SER A 55 -28.78 -21.25 -2.39
CA SER A 55 -28.15 -22.09 -3.43
C SER A 55 -27.44 -21.25 -4.50
N TYR A 56 -27.79 -19.98 -4.63
CA TYR A 56 -27.17 -19.02 -5.56
C TYR A 56 -26.22 -18.02 -4.88
N TRP A 57 -25.78 -18.30 -3.64
CA TRP A 57 -24.83 -17.43 -2.96
C TRP A 57 -23.53 -17.29 -3.77
N PRO A 58 -23.05 -16.07 -4.07
CA PRO A 58 -21.92 -15.85 -4.98
C PRO A 58 -20.54 -16.16 -4.36
N GLY A 59 -20.48 -16.60 -3.10
CA GLY A 59 -19.24 -16.76 -2.36
C GLY A 59 -18.65 -15.42 -1.90
N ASP A 60 -17.37 -15.42 -1.54
CA ASP A 60 -16.60 -14.26 -1.09
C ASP A 60 -15.69 -13.67 -2.18
N ALA A 61 -15.59 -14.32 -3.34
CA ALA A 61 -14.71 -13.92 -4.43
C ALA A 61 -15.07 -12.57 -5.08
N SER A 62 -16.32 -12.11 -4.95
CA SER A 62 -16.78 -10.85 -5.55
C SER A 62 -17.70 -10.08 -4.61
N LEU A 63 -17.15 -9.02 -4.01
CA LEU A 63 -17.87 -8.06 -3.17
C LEU A 63 -19.09 -7.46 -3.90
N TYR A 64 -18.96 -7.17 -5.19
CA TYR A 64 -20.05 -6.66 -6.01
C TYR A 64 -21.20 -7.67 -6.13
N ASN A 65 -20.89 -8.95 -6.37
CA ASN A 65 -21.91 -9.98 -6.49
C ASN A 65 -22.60 -10.25 -5.14
N VAL A 66 -21.85 -10.25 -4.03
CA VAL A 66 -22.41 -10.33 -2.67
C VAL A 66 -23.40 -9.20 -2.41
N LEU A 67 -23.05 -7.97 -2.77
CA LEU A 67 -23.93 -6.80 -2.63
C LEU A 67 -25.20 -6.94 -3.47
N LEU A 68 -25.08 -7.34 -4.74
CA LEU A 68 -26.23 -7.55 -5.62
C LEU A 68 -27.16 -8.65 -5.09
N TRP A 69 -26.60 -9.78 -4.66
CA TRP A 69 -27.35 -10.88 -4.09
C TRP A 69 -28.07 -10.43 -2.81
N GLY A 70 -27.37 -9.77 -1.89
CA GLY A 70 -27.96 -9.29 -0.63
C GLY A 70 -29.05 -8.24 -0.86
N GLN A 71 -28.90 -7.39 -1.88
CA GLN A 71 -29.94 -6.44 -2.26
C GLN A 71 -31.19 -7.14 -2.79
N LYS A 72 -31.01 -8.12 -3.68
CA LYS A 72 -32.11 -8.88 -4.29
C LYS A 72 -32.90 -9.68 -3.26
N HIS A 73 -32.22 -10.27 -2.27
CA HIS A 73 -32.84 -11.19 -1.31
C HIS A 73 -33.17 -10.56 0.04
N ALA A 74 -33.00 -9.24 0.21
CA ALA A 74 -33.26 -8.54 1.47
C ALA A 74 -34.67 -8.76 2.04
N GLY A 75 -35.67 -9.00 1.19
CA GLY A 75 -37.06 -9.27 1.61
C GLY A 75 -37.27 -10.62 2.30
N HIS A 76 -36.27 -11.51 2.28
CA HIS A 76 -36.33 -12.81 2.97
C HIS A 76 -35.87 -12.74 4.44
N LEU A 77 -35.38 -11.59 4.89
CA LEU A 77 -34.93 -11.40 6.27
C LEU A 77 -36.10 -10.96 7.16
N SER A 78 -36.11 -11.44 8.41
CA SER A 78 -36.98 -10.90 9.45
C SER A 78 -36.63 -9.43 9.74
N ALA A 79 -37.53 -8.68 10.39
CA ALA A 79 -37.31 -7.24 10.63
C ALA A 79 -35.99 -6.93 11.38
N GLU A 80 -35.60 -7.77 12.34
CA GLU A 80 -34.34 -7.62 13.07
C GLU A 80 -33.12 -7.92 12.17
N SER A 81 -33.11 -9.08 11.52
CA SER A 81 -32.05 -9.48 10.59
C SER A 81 -31.94 -8.51 9.40
N ALA A 82 -33.04 -7.90 8.96
CA ALA A 82 -33.07 -6.92 7.88
C ALA A 82 -32.35 -5.61 8.25
N GLN A 83 -32.42 -5.17 9.51
CA GLN A 83 -31.69 -4.00 9.99
C GLN A 83 -30.18 -4.26 9.97
N GLU A 84 -29.74 -5.39 10.54
CA GLU A 84 -28.33 -5.79 10.53
C GLU A 84 -27.82 -5.97 9.09
N GLY A 85 -28.57 -6.68 8.25
CA GLY A 85 -28.25 -6.88 6.84
C GLY A 85 -28.21 -5.58 6.01
N ALA A 86 -29.01 -4.57 6.35
CA ALA A 86 -28.95 -3.26 5.71
C ALA A 86 -27.67 -2.49 6.09
N VAL A 87 -27.24 -2.56 7.36
CA VAL A 87 -25.98 -1.97 7.81
C VAL A 87 -24.79 -2.65 7.13
N ILE A 88 -24.77 -3.99 7.10
CA ILE A 88 -23.70 -4.76 6.46
C ILE A 88 -23.61 -4.40 4.97
N ARG A 89 -24.73 -4.39 4.24
CA ARG A 89 -24.73 -3.97 2.82
C ARG A 89 -24.23 -2.55 2.63
N THR A 90 -24.54 -1.63 3.55
CA THR A 90 -24.03 -0.26 3.50
C THR A 90 -22.51 -0.21 3.67
N GLN A 91 -21.96 -1.01 4.60
CA GLN A 91 -20.52 -1.13 4.82
C GLN A 91 -19.82 -1.77 3.62
N LEU A 92 -20.35 -2.88 3.11
CA LEU A 92 -19.83 -3.53 1.90
C LEU A 92 -19.85 -2.58 0.69
N ALA A 93 -20.89 -1.77 0.51
CA ALA A 93 -20.95 -0.78 -0.56
C ALA A 93 -19.92 0.35 -0.39
N GLN A 94 -19.68 0.77 0.85
CA GLN A 94 -18.61 1.71 1.15
C GLN A 94 -17.22 1.13 0.85
N LEU A 95 -16.96 -0.11 1.26
CA LEU A 95 -15.70 -0.80 0.97
C LEU A 95 -15.49 -0.95 -0.54
N LEU A 96 -16.52 -1.32 -1.29
CA LEU A 96 -16.44 -1.40 -2.76
C LEU A 96 -16.06 -0.05 -3.38
N ARG A 97 -16.68 1.04 -2.92
CA ARG A 97 -16.34 2.39 -3.37
C ARG A 97 -14.88 2.74 -3.05
N GLU A 98 -14.39 2.43 -1.86
CA GLU A 98 -12.99 2.66 -1.47
C GLU A 98 -12.02 1.83 -2.33
N GLN A 99 -12.38 0.60 -2.72
CA GLN A 99 -11.58 -0.24 -3.63
C GLN A 99 -11.58 0.28 -5.08
N LEU A 100 -12.68 0.90 -5.53
CA LEU A 100 -12.79 1.45 -6.88
C LEU A 100 -12.03 2.77 -7.06
N GLU A 101 -11.79 3.52 -5.99
CA GLU A 101 -11.12 4.83 -6.07
C GLU A 101 -9.68 4.76 -6.62
N PRO A 102 -8.79 3.85 -6.16
CA PRO A 102 -7.47 3.64 -6.75
C PRO A 102 -7.53 3.25 -8.23
N LEU A 103 -8.47 2.38 -8.61
CA LEU A 103 -8.63 1.93 -10.00
C LEU A 103 -9.06 3.08 -10.92
N GLN A 104 -10.03 3.89 -10.47
CA GLN A 104 -10.46 5.07 -11.20
C GLN A 104 -9.33 6.11 -11.31
N LEU A 105 -8.53 6.29 -10.25
CA LEU A 105 -7.38 7.21 -10.30
C LEU A 105 -6.37 6.75 -11.33
N ARG A 106 -6.02 5.46 -11.29
CA ARG A 106 -5.06 4.89 -12.23
C ARG A 106 -5.52 5.02 -13.67
N ALA A 107 -6.79 4.77 -13.94
CA ALA A 107 -7.37 4.95 -15.28
C ALA A 107 -7.29 6.42 -15.75
N VAL A 108 -7.52 7.39 -14.87
CA VAL A 108 -7.35 8.82 -15.18
C VAL A 108 -5.88 9.14 -15.48
N GLU A 109 -4.94 8.65 -14.66
CA GLU A 109 -3.51 8.86 -14.87
C GLU A 109 -3.01 8.27 -16.19
N ASP A 110 -3.44 7.04 -16.51
CA ASP A 110 -3.06 6.36 -17.74
C ASP A 110 -3.66 7.07 -18.97
N ALA A 111 -4.90 7.54 -18.88
CA ALA A 111 -5.50 8.39 -19.92
C ALA A 111 -4.71 9.69 -20.13
N ARG A 112 -4.28 10.36 -19.04
CA ARG A 112 -3.47 11.57 -19.13
C ARG A 112 -2.08 11.30 -19.72
N LYS A 113 -1.44 10.18 -19.39
CA LYS A 113 -0.16 9.76 -20.00
C LYS A 113 -0.30 9.45 -21.49
N ALA A 114 -1.45 8.93 -21.90
CA ALA A 114 -1.78 8.70 -23.32
C ALA A 114 -2.18 9.99 -24.08
N GLY A 115 -2.12 11.17 -23.45
CA GLY A 115 -2.46 12.45 -24.08
C GLY A 115 -3.96 12.72 -24.21
N VAL A 116 -4.83 12.03 -23.45
CA VAL A 116 -6.27 12.29 -23.46
C VAL A 116 -6.56 13.63 -22.79
N GLU A 117 -7.18 14.55 -23.53
CA GLU A 117 -7.54 15.86 -23.01
C GLU A 117 -8.66 15.85 -21.97
N TRP A 118 -8.64 16.85 -21.07
CA TRP A 118 -9.60 16.94 -19.97
C TRP A 118 -11.05 17.08 -20.44
N GLU A 119 -11.29 17.66 -21.62
CA GLU A 119 -12.62 17.72 -22.25
C GLU A 119 -13.20 16.32 -22.45
N ARG A 120 -12.37 15.34 -22.84
CA ARG A 120 -12.80 13.95 -23.04
C ARG A 120 -12.98 13.20 -21.71
N LEU A 121 -12.25 13.59 -20.67
CA LEU A 121 -12.36 13.00 -19.34
C LEU A 121 -13.54 13.54 -18.53
N ALA A 122 -14.01 14.76 -18.79
CA ALA A 122 -15.13 15.36 -18.07
C ALA A 122 -16.40 14.47 -18.04
N PRO A 123 -16.95 13.99 -19.18
CA PRO A 123 -18.11 13.11 -19.15
C PRO A 123 -17.81 11.75 -18.50
N ALA A 124 -16.62 11.18 -18.72
CA ALA A 124 -16.22 9.91 -18.09
C ALA A 124 -16.12 10.02 -16.56
N LEU A 125 -15.76 11.20 -16.06
CA LEU A 125 -15.74 11.54 -14.64
C LEU A 125 -17.09 12.08 -14.13
N ALA A 126 -18.16 12.00 -14.90
CA ALA A 126 -19.50 12.48 -14.53
C ALA A 126 -19.50 13.95 -14.04
N VAL A 127 -18.79 14.82 -14.76
CA VAL A 127 -18.74 16.26 -14.54
C VAL A 127 -18.90 16.99 -15.87
N THR A 128 -19.42 18.21 -15.83
CA THR A 128 -19.78 18.96 -17.05
C THR A 128 -18.68 19.88 -17.55
N THR A 129 -17.59 20.08 -16.79
CA THR A 129 -16.54 21.05 -17.12
C THR A 129 -15.15 20.44 -16.99
N VAL A 130 -14.21 20.96 -17.78
CA VAL A 130 -12.77 20.65 -17.72
C VAL A 130 -12.22 20.87 -16.31
N THR A 131 -12.52 22.03 -15.71
CA THR A 131 -12.12 22.36 -14.33
C THR A 131 -12.71 21.37 -13.32
N GLY A 132 -13.95 20.92 -13.54
CA GLY A 132 -14.60 19.89 -12.73
C GLY A 132 -13.87 18.55 -12.81
N ALA A 133 -13.42 18.16 -14.01
CA ALA A 133 -12.67 16.92 -14.26
C ALA A 133 -11.34 16.94 -13.53
N TYR A 134 -10.57 18.01 -13.72
CA TYR A 134 -9.31 18.25 -13.03
C TYR A 134 -9.47 18.22 -11.51
N ASN A 135 -10.44 18.95 -10.96
CA ASN A 135 -10.69 18.97 -9.51
C ASN A 135 -11.19 17.63 -8.97
N LYS A 136 -11.94 16.85 -9.77
CA LYS A 136 -12.37 15.50 -9.37
C LYS A 136 -11.17 14.54 -9.33
N ALA A 137 -10.29 14.57 -10.34
CA ALA A 137 -9.06 13.79 -10.34
C ALA A 137 -8.17 14.12 -9.12
N ARG A 138 -8.00 15.40 -8.78
CA ARG A 138 -7.25 15.81 -7.59
C ARG A 138 -7.86 15.33 -6.28
N ARG A 139 -9.18 15.41 -6.14
CA ARG A 139 -9.88 14.87 -4.95
C ARG A 139 -9.75 13.35 -4.85
N LEU A 140 -9.71 12.66 -5.98
CA LEU A 140 -9.49 11.23 -6.05
C LEU A 140 -8.05 10.88 -5.65
N ALA A 141 -7.06 11.64 -6.11
CA ALA A 141 -5.67 11.50 -5.65
C ALA A 141 -5.54 11.64 -4.12
N VAL A 142 -6.23 12.61 -3.52
CA VAL A 142 -6.28 12.74 -2.05
C VAL A 142 -6.98 11.54 -1.40
N ALA A 143 -8.04 11.02 -2.00
CA ALA A 143 -8.71 9.83 -1.47
C ALA A 143 -7.80 8.59 -1.49
N VAL A 144 -6.94 8.45 -2.49
CA VAL A 144 -6.07 7.28 -2.64
C VAL A 144 -4.77 7.43 -1.84
N HIS A 145 -4.09 8.57 -1.93
CA HIS A 145 -2.74 8.77 -1.37
C HIS A 145 -2.68 9.70 -0.15
N GLY A 146 -3.79 10.38 0.18
CA GLY A 146 -3.86 11.23 1.37
C GLY A 146 -3.90 10.41 2.66
N THR A 147 -3.49 11.03 3.76
CA THR A 147 -3.60 10.45 5.10
C THR A 147 -5.05 10.54 5.61
N PRO A 148 -5.43 9.82 6.68
CA PRO A 148 -6.79 9.91 7.25
C PRO A 148 -7.23 11.34 7.62
N GLU A 149 -6.27 12.22 7.90
CA GLU A 149 -6.49 13.63 8.21
C GLU A 149 -6.74 14.48 6.95
N ASP A 150 -6.33 14.01 5.77
CA ASP A 150 -6.49 14.71 4.50
C ASP A 150 -7.94 14.59 4.00
N ARG A 151 -8.66 15.72 4.03
CA ARG A 151 -9.96 15.81 3.38
C ARG A 151 -9.81 15.82 1.87
N ARG A 152 -10.81 15.32 1.14
CA ARG A 152 -10.94 15.48 -0.32
C ARG A 152 -11.21 16.95 -0.72
N SER A 153 -10.22 17.82 -0.50
CA SER A 153 -10.27 19.25 -0.79
C SER A 153 -9.15 19.63 -1.77
N PRO A 154 -9.30 20.74 -2.53
CA PRO A 154 -8.25 21.23 -3.41
C PRO A 154 -6.96 21.63 -2.67
N GLU A 155 -7.06 22.07 -1.41
CA GLU A 155 -5.92 22.41 -0.55
C GLU A 155 -5.12 21.17 -0.16
N ALA A 156 -5.81 20.12 0.30
CA ALA A 156 -5.19 18.83 0.62
C ALA A 156 -4.55 18.19 -0.62
N ALA A 157 -5.15 18.38 -1.80
CA ALA A 157 -4.54 17.95 -3.05
C ALA A 157 -3.22 18.66 -3.33
N ARG A 158 -3.10 19.97 -3.03
CA ARG A 158 -1.82 20.70 -3.20
C ARG A 158 -0.78 20.22 -2.18
N ALA A 159 -1.19 19.98 -0.94
CA ALA A 159 -0.30 19.46 0.10
C ALA A 159 0.18 18.03 -0.22
N LEU A 160 -0.70 17.20 -0.78
CA LEU A 160 -0.34 15.87 -1.27
C LEU A 160 0.63 15.95 -2.46
N GLU A 161 0.34 16.77 -3.47
CA GLU A 161 1.25 17.00 -4.60
C GLU A 161 2.63 17.44 -4.13
N GLY A 162 2.71 18.33 -3.13
CA GLY A 162 3.96 18.77 -2.52
C GLY A 162 4.72 17.63 -1.82
N ARG A 163 4.02 16.78 -1.06
CA ARG A 163 4.64 15.61 -0.41
C ARG A 163 5.14 14.59 -1.42
N LEU A 164 4.33 14.25 -2.42
CA LEU A 164 4.74 13.31 -3.48
C LEU A 164 5.92 13.86 -4.28
N ALA A 165 5.95 15.16 -4.57
CA ALA A 165 7.09 15.78 -5.23
C ALA A 165 8.35 15.74 -4.35
N ALA A 166 8.22 15.99 -3.04
CA ALA A 166 9.33 15.89 -2.10
C ALA A 166 9.87 14.46 -2.00
N GLU A 167 8.99 13.45 -1.94
CA GLU A 167 9.36 12.04 -1.91
C GLU A 167 10.08 11.61 -3.21
N ILE A 168 9.64 12.10 -4.37
CA ILE A 168 10.35 11.86 -5.64
C ILE A 168 11.75 12.48 -5.61
N VAL A 169 11.89 13.69 -5.07
CA VAL A 169 13.19 14.37 -4.95
C VAL A 169 14.09 13.62 -3.97
N GLU A 170 13.59 13.23 -2.81
CA GLU A 170 14.33 12.46 -1.80
C GLU A 170 14.76 11.10 -2.33
N ARG A 171 13.87 10.40 -3.05
CA ARG A 171 14.19 9.14 -3.72
C ARG A 171 15.30 9.33 -4.75
N ARG A 172 15.22 10.36 -5.60
CA ARG A 172 16.27 10.66 -6.58
C ARG A 172 17.59 10.99 -5.91
N GLN A 173 17.58 11.80 -4.86
CA GLN A 173 18.79 12.12 -4.10
C GLN A 173 19.40 10.87 -3.45
N THR A 174 18.56 9.94 -3.00
CA THR A 174 19.01 8.65 -2.46
C THR A 174 19.62 7.79 -3.56
N GLU A 175 18.94 7.64 -4.70
CA GLU A 175 19.45 6.94 -5.88
C GLU A 175 20.79 7.53 -6.36
N GLU A 176 20.94 8.85 -6.41
CA GLU A 176 22.18 9.54 -6.79
C GLU A 176 23.32 9.30 -5.77
N ARG A 177 23.02 9.34 -4.47
CA ARG A 177 24.02 9.04 -3.41
C ARG A 177 24.48 7.59 -3.48
N GLU A 178 23.56 6.66 -3.68
CA GLU A 178 23.88 5.23 -3.79
C GLU A 178 24.65 4.93 -5.08
N GLU A 179 24.28 5.57 -6.20
CA GLU A 179 25.02 5.49 -7.46
C GLU A 179 26.46 5.99 -7.31
N ALA A 180 26.67 7.13 -6.65
CA ALA A 180 28.02 7.66 -6.39
C ALA A 180 28.88 6.74 -5.50
N ARG A 181 28.24 5.96 -4.62
CA ARG A 181 28.92 5.03 -3.70
C ARG A 181 29.06 3.62 -4.28
N TYR A 182 28.39 3.32 -5.40
CA TYR A 182 28.33 1.98 -5.98
C TYR A 182 29.72 1.34 -6.20
N PRO A 183 30.77 2.03 -6.70
CA PRO A 183 32.09 1.42 -6.84
C PRO A 183 32.68 0.91 -5.52
N LEU A 184 32.43 1.62 -4.42
CA LEU A 184 32.89 1.22 -3.08
C LEU A 184 32.07 0.04 -2.54
N VAL A 185 30.77 0.04 -2.79
CA VAL A 185 29.85 -1.06 -2.43
C VAL A 185 30.23 -2.33 -3.18
N LEU A 186 30.50 -2.23 -4.48
CA LEU A 186 30.93 -3.35 -5.31
C LEU A 186 32.28 -3.93 -4.88
N ASP A 187 33.27 -3.07 -4.57
CA ASP A 187 34.57 -3.53 -4.03
C ASP A 187 34.41 -4.27 -2.69
N ALA A 188 33.57 -3.76 -1.79
CA ALA A 188 33.27 -4.40 -0.52
C ALA A 188 32.52 -5.72 -0.71
N ALA A 189 31.58 -5.79 -1.64
CA ALA A 189 30.87 -7.01 -2.00
C ALA A 189 31.83 -8.10 -2.48
N ARG A 190 32.69 -7.78 -3.44
CA ARG A 190 33.69 -8.73 -3.98
C ARG A 190 34.68 -9.16 -2.91
N SER A 191 35.10 -8.23 -2.05
CA SER A 191 36.00 -8.54 -0.94
C SER A 191 35.36 -9.46 0.10
N LEU A 192 34.07 -9.29 0.38
CA LEU A 192 33.31 -10.16 1.30
C LEU A 192 33.10 -11.55 0.70
N LEU A 193 32.69 -11.62 -0.58
CA LEU A 193 32.50 -12.88 -1.29
C LEU A 193 33.81 -13.67 -1.38
N ALA A 194 34.93 -13.02 -1.72
CA ALA A 194 36.24 -13.67 -1.76
C ALA A 194 36.77 -14.10 -0.37
N ALA A 195 36.20 -13.61 0.73
CA ALA A 195 36.48 -14.10 2.08
C ALA A 195 35.57 -15.29 2.43
N PHE A 196 34.32 -15.26 1.97
CA PHE A 196 33.39 -16.38 2.08
C PHE A 196 33.90 -17.61 1.32
N GLU A 197 34.29 -17.48 0.05
CA GLU A 197 34.80 -18.59 -0.79
C GLU A 197 36.02 -19.30 -0.20
N ARG A 198 36.77 -18.61 0.67
CA ARG A 198 37.95 -19.14 1.38
C ARG A 198 37.63 -19.70 2.77
N ASP A 199 36.35 -19.77 3.14
CA ASP A 199 35.87 -20.16 4.46
C ASP A 199 36.47 -19.31 5.60
N GLU A 200 36.69 -18.02 5.34
CA GLU A 200 37.30 -17.09 6.29
C GLU A 200 36.27 -16.31 7.14
N LEU A 201 34.97 -16.51 6.89
CA LEU A 201 33.87 -15.83 7.58
C LEU A 201 33.04 -16.81 8.42
N CYS A 202 32.54 -16.35 9.56
CA CYS A 202 31.64 -17.14 10.39
C CYS A 202 30.20 -17.06 9.85
N VAL A 203 29.87 -17.96 8.94
CA VAL A 203 28.59 -18.01 8.20
C VAL A 203 27.88 -19.34 8.42
N ASN A 204 26.57 -19.37 8.25
CA ASN A 204 25.84 -20.62 8.08
C ASN A 204 25.76 -20.92 6.58
N PRO A 205 26.16 -22.11 6.10
CA PRO A 205 26.09 -22.46 4.67
C PRO A 205 24.69 -22.35 4.05
N GLU A 206 23.64 -22.39 4.87
CA GLU A 206 22.24 -22.23 4.44
C GLU A 206 21.79 -20.76 4.36
N ASP A 207 22.69 -19.81 4.62
CA ASP A 207 22.35 -18.39 4.59
C ASP A 207 22.09 -17.91 3.15
N TYR A 208 20.81 -17.62 2.87
CA TYR A 208 20.30 -17.20 1.56
C TYR A 208 21.02 -15.98 0.92
N TRP A 209 21.61 -15.11 1.74
CA TRP A 209 22.28 -13.90 1.24
C TRP A 209 23.52 -14.19 0.41
N ILE A 210 24.15 -15.36 0.59
CA ILE A 210 25.36 -15.77 -0.15
C ILE A 210 25.01 -15.99 -1.62
N THR A 211 24.02 -16.85 -1.88
CA THR A 211 23.53 -17.16 -3.22
C THR A 211 22.95 -15.90 -3.87
N GLU A 212 22.18 -15.11 -3.11
CA GLU A 212 21.66 -13.84 -3.61
C GLU A 212 22.79 -12.86 -3.98
N LEU A 213 23.90 -12.83 -3.25
CA LEU A 213 25.04 -11.95 -3.56
C LEU A 213 25.80 -12.44 -4.81
N GLU A 214 26.06 -13.73 -4.92
CA GLU A 214 26.74 -14.35 -6.08
C GLU A 214 25.97 -14.09 -7.38
N ASP A 215 24.65 -14.32 -7.36
CA ASP A 215 23.79 -14.18 -8.53
C ASP A 215 23.69 -12.74 -9.04
N VAL A 216 23.96 -11.76 -8.17
CA VAL A 216 23.59 -10.38 -8.45
C VAL A 216 24.72 -9.38 -8.41
N ILE A 217 25.96 -9.78 -8.13
CA ILE A 217 27.07 -8.84 -7.95
C ILE A 217 27.51 -8.17 -9.26
N ASP A 218 27.46 -8.91 -10.37
CA ASP A 218 27.98 -8.43 -11.68
C ASP A 218 26.88 -7.95 -12.65
N ASP A 219 25.61 -8.28 -12.40
CA ASP A 219 24.49 -8.03 -13.33
C ASP A 219 23.67 -6.76 -13.03
N ARG A 220 24.20 -5.82 -12.23
CA ARG A 220 23.47 -4.62 -11.77
C ARG A 220 23.66 -3.43 -12.71
N VAL A 221 22.67 -3.20 -13.57
CA VAL A 221 22.70 -2.17 -14.61
C VAL A 221 21.96 -0.88 -14.22
N THR A 222 20.94 -0.95 -13.37
CA THR A 222 20.15 0.23 -13.00
C THR A 222 20.54 0.82 -11.64
N PRO A 223 20.36 2.14 -11.41
CA PRO A 223 20.65 2.76 -10.10
C PRO A 223 19.88 2.11 -8.93
N ARG A 224 18.64 1.67 -9.18
CA ARG A 224 17.82 0.97 -8.18
C ARG A 224 18.39 -0.39 -7.81
N GLU A 225 18.82 -1.16 -8.81
CA GLU A 225 19.51 -2.43 -8.64
C GLU A 225 20.81 -2.26 -7.85
N ARG A 226 21.58 -1.21 -8.16
CA ARG A 226 22.82 -0.85 -7.46
C ARG A 226 22.59 -0.46 -5.99
N ALA A 227 21.53 0.29 -5.70
CA ALA A 227 21.13 0.61 -4.33
C ALA A 227 20.71 -0.64 -3.53
N THR A 228 20.16 -1.65 -4.20
CA THR A 228 19.77 -2.93 -3.56
C THR A 228 20.99 -3.73 -3.13
N LEU A 229 22.12 -3.63 -3.83
CA LEU A 229 23.37 -4.30 -3.43
C LEU A 229 23.84 -3.84 -2.04
N ALA A 230 23.76 -2.54 -1.73
CA ALA A 230 24.11 -2.02 -0.41
C ALA A 230 23.25 -2.62 0.71
N LEU A 231 21.97 -2.86 0.43
CA LEU A 231 21.03 -3.52 1.36
C LEU A 231 21.39 -5.00 1.57
N ILE A 232 21.72 -5.73 0.51
CA ILE A 232 22.15 -7.14 0.59
C ILE A 232 23.42 -7.24 1.45
N LEU A 233 24.43 -6.39 1.19
CA LEU A 233 25.65 -6.37 2.00
C LEU A 233 25.41 -6.03 3.46
N ARG A 234 24.46 -5.14 3.76
CA ARG A 234 24.06 -4.83 5.13
C ARG A 234 23.57 -6.08 5.85
N ASN A 235 22.67 -6.82 5.20
CA ASN A 235 22.09 -8.02 5.76
C ASN A 235 23.17 -9.10 5.93
N ALA A 236 24.02 -9.30 4.93
CA ALA A 236 25.17 -10.22 5.00
C ALA A 236 26.10 -9.92 6.18
N GLY A 237 26.51 -8.66 6.35
CA GLY A 237 27.36 -8.25 7.47
C GLY A 237 26.69 -8.45 8.83
N ALA A 238 25.38 -8.22 8.93
CA ALA A 238 24.61 -8.44 10.15
C ALA A 238 24.46 -9.94 10.49
N GLU A 239 24.25 -10.79 9.50
CA GLU A 239 24.18 -12.25 9.68
C GLU A 239 25.51 -12.84 10.12
N VAL A 240 26.63 -12.47 9.47
CA VAL A 240 27.98 -12.89 9.90
C VAL A 240 28.25 -12.52 11.36
N GLN A 241 27.89 -11.30 11.77
CA GLN A 241 28.03 -10.84 13.16
C GLN A 241 27.07 -11.53 14.13
N ARG A 242 25.87 -11.92 13.67
CA ARG A 242 24.92 -12.68 14.48
C ARG A 242 25.41 -14.11 14.70
N ASN A 243 25.87 -14.77 13.66
CA ASN A 243 26.42 -16.14 13.69
C ASN A 243 27.69 -16.21 14.55
N ALA A 244 28.57 -15.21 14.46
CA ALA A 244 29.72 -15.11 15.35
C ALA A 244 29.33 -15.07 16.84
N ARG A 245 28.31 -14.27 17.17
CA ARG A 245 27.79 -14.14 18.55
C ARG A 245 27.13 -15.41 19.05
N SER A 246 26.32 -16.08 18.22
CA SER A 246 25.61 -17.30 18.62
C SER A 246 26.53 -18.51 18.76
N SER A 247 27.58 -18.59 17.94
CA SER A 247 28.54 -19.70 17.94
C SER A 247 29.75 -19.49 18.88
N GLY A 248 29.93 -18.28 19.42
CA GLY A 248 31.09 -17.91 20.24
C GLY A 248 32.40 -17.83 19.46
N ARG A 249 32.35 -17.82 18.11
CA ARG A 249 33.52 -17.72 17.22
C ARG A 249 33.78 -16.28 16.81
N ALA A 250 35.02 -16.00 16.39
CA ALA A 250 35.32 -14.73 15.72
C ALA A 250 34.57 -14.65 14.38
N ALA A 251 34.03 -13.46 14.06
CA ALA A 251 33.27 -13.22 12.82
C ALA A 251 34.09 -13.41 11.54
N ALA A 252 35.40 -13.25 11.63
CA ALA A 252 36.36 -13.50 10.56
C ALA A 252 37.62 -14.17 11.14
N SER A 253 38.17 -15.15 10.44
CA SER A 253 39.35 -15.91 10.87
C SER A 253 40.69 -15.27 10.45
N THR A 254 40.67 -14.40 9.44
CA THR A 254 41.85 -13.68 8.93
C THR A 254 41.71 -12.17 9.08
N GLU A 255 42.84 -11.46 9.11
CA GLU A 255 42.86 -10.00 9.09
C GLU A 255 42.21 -9.43 7.81
N LYS A 256 42.41 -10.10 6.67
CA LYS A 256 41.84 -9.68 5.39
C LYS A 256 40.31 -9.79 5.39
N ALA A 257 39.76 -10.91 5.87
CA ALA A 257 38.33 -11.11 6.03
C ALA A 257 37.73 -10.13 7.05
N ARG A 258 38.46 -9.84 8.13
CA ARG A 258 38.06 -8.83 9.12
C ARG A 258 37.96 -7.43 8.49
N VAL A 259 38.93 -7.05 7.66
CA VAL A 259 38.90 -5.76 6.94
C VAL A 259 37.74 -5.71 5.94
N ALA A 260 37.48 -6.79 5.20
CA ALA A 260 36.34 -6.88 4.27
C ALA A 260 35.00 -6.69 5.00
N LEU A 261 34.80 -7.41 6.11
CA LEU A 261 33.61 -7.28 6.94
C LEU A 261 33.46 -5.86 7.54
N GLN A 262 34.57 -5.25 7.96
CA GLN A 262 34.54 -3.86 8.46
C GLN A 262 34.18 -2.85 7.37
N ARG A 263 34.63 -3.05 6.12
CA ARG A 263 34.24 -2.18 5.00
C ARG A 263 32.73 -2.23 4.77
N VAL A 264 32.16 -3.43 4.77
CA VAL A 264 30.71 -3.62 4.66
C VAL A 264 29.97 -2.90 5.78
N VAL A 265 30.41 -3.03 7.04
CA VAL A 265 29.79 -2.36 8.19
C VAL A 265 29.92 -0.82 8.11
N ARG A 266 31.05 -0.29 7.60
CA ARG A 266 31.30 1.15 7.48
C ARG A 266 30.61 1.82 6.31
N LEU A 267 30.24 1.07 5.27
CA LEU A 267 29.50 1.60 4.13
C LEU A 267 28.03 1.92 4.48
N LEU A 268 27.58 1.50 5.66
CA LEU A 268 26.23 1.74 6.14
C LEU A 268 26.11 3.14 6.76
N PRO A 269 25.09 3.94 6.40
CA PRO A 269 24.74 5.10 7.22
C PRO A 269 24.33 4.59 8.62
N HIS A 270 24.82 5.25 9.67
CA HIS A 270 24.27 5.05 11.01
C HIS A 270 22.78 5.44 11.00
N PRO A 271 21.93 4.71 11.75
CA PRO A 271 20.49 4.99 11.83
C PRO A 271 20.20 6.42 12.28
#